data_AF-B6W7P0-F1
#
_entry.id   AF-B6W7P0-F1
#
_cell.length_a   1.000
_cell.length_b   1.000
_cell.length_c   1.000
_cell.angle_alpha   90.00
_cell.angle_beta   90.00
_cell.angle_gamma   90.00
#
_symmetry.space_group_name_H-M   'P 1'
#
loop_
_entity.id
_entity.type
_entity.pdbx_description
1 polymer ?
#
loop_
_entity_poly.entity_id
_entity_poly.type
_entity_poly.pdbx_seq_one_letter_code
_entity_poly.pdbx_strand_id
1 'polypeptide(L)'
;MWDNNFYRPRFCRKKIRAKISKEIPNAKHAYLDRKKAIKNGDLGVENASKEDIIEALKNAHATKSEKREEFTMKDLLDNNLTLTNDSRKRREKLGDILSIGYFNSKQLLSKLNSFGISREEFEKAVEKI
;
A
#
# COMPACT_ATOMS: atom_id res chain seq x y z
N MET A 1 -11.61 -26.73 -14.70
CA MET A 1 -12.03 -25.42 -14.15
C MET A 1 -10.97 -24.41 -14.54
N TRP A 2 -11.26 -23.53 -15.50
CA TRP A 2 -10.35 -22.45 -15.87
C TRP A 2 -10.48 -21.36 -14.81
N ASP A 3 -9.36 -21.00 -14.17
CA ASP A 3 -9.34 -20.01 -13.09
C ASP A 3 -9.64 -18.62 -13.67
N ASN A 4 -10.92 -18.23 -13.62
CA ASN A 4 -11.49 -16.98 -14.16
C ASN A 4 -10.90 -15.68 -13.53
N ASN A 5 -9.88 -15.80 -12.68
CA ASN A 5 -9.18 -14.66 -12.08
C ASN A 5 -8.13 -14.02 -13.00
N PHE A 6 -7.66 -14.71 -14.04
CA PHE A 6 -6.56 -14.22 -14.88
C PHE A 6 -6.87 -12.93 -15.64
N TYR A 7 -8.12 -12.72 -16.06
CA TYR A 7 -8.55 -11.56 -16.87
C TYR A 7 -8.96 -10.33 -16.05
N ARG A 8 -8.95 -10.39 -14.71
CA ARG A 8 -9.31 -9.23 -13.88
C ARG A 8 -8.18 -8.20 -13.88
N PRO A 9 -8.40 -6.94 -14.31
CA PRO A 9 -7.34 -5.93 -14.40
C PRO A 9 -6.51 -5.77 -13.11
N ARG A 10 -7.17 -5.86 -11.94
CA ARG A 10 -6.49 -5.78 -10.62
C ARG A 10 -5.54 -6.95 -10.35
N PHE A 11 -5.87 -8.16 -10.81
CA PHE A 11 -5.03 -9.34 -10.63
C PHE A 11 -3.80 -9.28 -11.54
N CYS A 12 -3.97 -8.86 -12.80
CA CYS A 12 -2.86 -8.63 -13.73
C CYS A 12 -1.88 -7.59 -13.19
N ARG A 13 -2.38 -6.45 -12.69
CA ARG A 13 -1.55 -5.38 -12.08
C ARG A 13 -0.69 -5.92 -10.92
N LYS A 14 -1.28 -6.73 -10.02
CA LYS A 14 -0.54 -7.34 -8.91
C LYS A 14 0.54 -8.31 -9.40
N LYS A 15 0.25 -9.12 -10.42
CA LYS A 15 1.21 -10.06 -11.01
C LYS A 15 2.38 -9.35 -11.69
N ILE A 16 2.11 -8.30 -12.46
CA ILE A 16 3.15 -7.48 -13.10
C ILE A 16 4.07 -6.88 -12.04
N ARG A 17 3.49 -6.26 -11.00
CA ARG A 17 4.27 -5.68 -9.90
C ARG A 17 5.14 -6.72 -9.21
N ALA A 18 4.59 -7.90 -8.92
CA ALA A 18 5.34 -8.99 -8.29
C ALA A 18 6.48 -9.51 -9.18
N LYS A 19 6.26 -9.64 -10.50
CA LYS A 19 7.30 -10.03 -11.46
C LYS A 19 8.42 -8.99 -11.50
N ILE A 20 8.07 -7.71 -11.61
CA ILE A 20 9.06 -6.62 -11.62
C ILE A 20 9.86 -6.59 -10.32
N SER A 21 9.22 -6.70 -9.15
CA SER A 21 9.93 -6.73 -7.86
C SER A 21 10.85 -7.94 -7.71
N LYS A 22 10.56 -9.06 -8.39
CA LYS A 22 11.42 -10.24 -8.37
C LYS A 22 12.68 -10.05 -9.22
N GLU A 23 12.52 -9.50 -10.42
CA GLU A 23 13.64 -9.28 -11.35
C GLU A 23 14.48 -8.04 -10.98
N ILE A 24 13.86 -7.03 -10.36
CA ILE A 24 14.48 -5.76 -9.98
C ILE A 24 14.14 -5.51 -8.49
N PRO A 25 14.93 -6.05 -7.55
CA PRO A 25 14.63 -5.98 -6.11
C PRO A 25 14.54 -4.57 -5.54
N ASN A 26 15.30 -3.63 -6.11
CA ASN A 26 15.32 -2.22 -5.71
C ASN A 26 14.29 -1.36 -6.48
N ALA A 27 13.38 -1.97 -7.26
CA ALA A 27 12.34 -1.24 -7.97
C ALA A 27 11.48 -0.45 -6.98
N LYS A 28 11.35 0.85 -7.24
CA LYS A 28 10.47 1.72 -6.46
C LYS A 28 9.01 1.51 -6.84
N HIS A 29 8.15 1.71 -5.85
CA HIS A 29 6.75 1.40 -5.89
C HIS A 29 5.96 2.65 -5.49
N ALA A 30 5.43 3.35 -6.49
CA ALA A 30 4.52 4.46 -6.31
C ALA A 30 3.11 3.97 -5.99
N TYR A 31 2.39 4.74 -5.17
CA TYR A 31 0.99 4.53 -4.85
C TYR A 31 0.28 5.88 -4.86
N LEU A 32 -0.86 5.95 -5.55
CA LEU A 32 -1.74 7.10 -5.53
C LEU A 32 -2.72 6.97 -4.36
N ASP A 33 -3.04 8.09 -3.74
CA ASP A 33 -4.19 8.21 -2.85
C ASP A 33 -5.44 7.72 -3.59
N ARG A 34 -6.18 6.83 -2.96
CA ARG A 34 -7.36 6.21 -3.56
C ARG A 34 -8.38 7.25 -4.00
N LYS A 35 -8.59 8.31 -3.22
CA LYS A 35 -9.58 9.36 -3.51
C LYS A 35 -9.21 10.16 -4.76
N LYS A 36 -7.92 10.31 -5.02
CA LYS A 36 -7.39 11.04 -6.18
C LYS A 36 -7.44 10.23 -7.48
N ALA A 37 -7.63 8.91 -7.36
CA ALA A 37 -7.70 7.99 -8.48
C ALA A 37 -9.13 7.49 -8.77
N ILE A 38 -10.16 8.02 -8.07
CA ILE A 38 -11.56 7.64 -8.28
C ILE A 38 -12.28 8.69 -9.11
N LYS A 39 -12.92 8.25 -10.20
CA LYS A 39 -13.86 9.06 -10.99
C LYS A 39 -15.08 8.22 -11.32
N ASN A 40 -16.28 8.72 -11.00
CA ASN A 40 -17.56 8.03 -11.23
C ASN A 40 -17.59 6.58 -10.68
N GLY A 41 -16.94 6.34 -9.53
CA GLY A 41 -16.86 5.02 -8.91
C GLY A 41 -15.81 4.07 -9.51
N ASP A 42 -15.10 4.48 -10.57
CA ASP A 42 -14.02 3.71 -11.16
C ASP A 42 -12.64 4.16 -10.63
N LEU A 43 -11.77 3.19 -10.33
CA LEU A 43 -10.45 3.40 -9.72
C LEU A 43 -9.34 3.17 -10.75
N GLY A 44 -8.68 4.24 -11.15
CA GLY A 44 -7.72 4.24 -12.27
C GLY A 44 -6.64 5.32 -12.13
N VAL A 45 -5.44 5.04 -12.66
CA VAL A 45 -4.35 6.03 -12.71
C VAL A 45 -4.70 7.14 -13.69
N GLU A 46 -5.46 6.81 -14.74
CA GLU A 46 -6.03 7.70 -15.74
C GLU A 46 -6.97 8.78 -15.15
N ASN A 47 -7.44 8.58 -13.91
CA ASN A 47 -8.30 9.54 -13.21
C ASN A 47 -7.51 10.55 -12.35
N ALA A 48 -6.23 10.31 -12.12
CA ALA A 48 -5.39 11.17 -11.29
C ALA A 48 -4.89 12.39 -12.07
N SER A 49 -4.70 13.51 -11.37
CA SER A 49 -4.05 14.68 -11.97
C SER A 49 -2.56 14.41 -12.23
N LYS A 50 -1.97 15.21 -13.11
CA LYS A 50 -0.52 15.14 -13.38
C LYS A 50 0.28 15.37 -12.10
N GLU A 51 -0.17 16.31 -11.28
CA GLU A 51 0.44 16.71 -10.02
C GLU A 51 0.44 15.54 -9.03
N ASP A 52 -0.69 14.81 -8.95
CA ASP A 52 -0.81 13.64 -8.07
C ASP A 52 0.07 12.47 -8.51
N ILE A 53 0.23 12.27 -9.82
CA ILE A 53 1.13 11.25 -10.37
C ILE A 53 2.59 11.60 -10.02
N ILE A 54 2.99 12.86 -10.19
CA ILE A 54 4.33 13.32 -9.83
C ILE A 54 4.59 13.11 -8.34
N GLU A 55 3.62 13.44 -7.48
CA GLU A 55 3.73 13.26 -6.04
C GLU A 55 3.86 11.79 -5.64
N ALA A 56 3.04 10.90 -6.23
CA ALA A 56 3.13 9.47 -6.01
C ALA A 56 4.49 8.88 -6.41
N LEU A 57 5.12 9.42 -7.48
CA LEU A 57 6.45 9.01 -7.91
C LEU A 57 7.55 9.48 -6.97
N LYS A 58 7.45 10.70 -6.42
CA LYS A 58 8.39 11.23 -5.42
C LYS A 58 8.39 10.40 -4.14
N ASN A 59 7.20 9.97 -3.70
CA ASN A 59 7.02 9.19 -2.47
C ASN A 59 7.11 7.67 -2.70
N ALA A 60 7.67 7.24 -3.82
CA ALA A 60 7.74 5.81 -4.17
C ALA A 60 8.76 5.05 -3.29
N HIS A 61 8.30 3.94 -2.72
CA HIS A 61 9.10 3.11 -1.79
C HIS A 61 9.82 1.98 -2.51
N ALA A 62 11.06 1.68 -2.13
CA ALA A 62 11.76 0.46 -2.54
C ALA A 62 11.67 -0.58 -1.42
N THR A 63 11.62 -1.87 -1.78
CA THR A 63 11.75 -2.94 -0.80
C THR A 63 13.17 -2.94 -0.25
N LYS A 64 13.33 -2.98 1.07
CA LYS A 64 14.62 -3.18 1.73
C LYS A 64 15.03 -4.65 1.60
N SER A 65 16.30 -4.90 1.29
CA SER A 65 16.85 -6.26 1.16
C SER A 65 16.90 -7.00 2.50
N GLU A 66 17.08 -6.27 3.59
CA GLU A 66 17.10 -6.82 4.94
C GLU A 66 15.69 -7.14 5.42
N LYS A 67 15.48 -8.40 5.83
CA LYS A 67 14.24 -8.80 6.47
C LYS A 67 14.15 -8.11 7.84
N ARG A 68 13.16 -7.24 8.00
CA ARG A 68 12.86 -6.56 9.26
C ARG A 68 11.56 -7.11 9.86
N GLU A 69 11.56 -7.25 11.18
CA GLU A 69 10.37 -7.56 11.98
C GLU A 69 10.11 -6.38 12.92
N GLU A 70 10.01 -5.21 12.31
CA GLU A 70 9.75 -3.94 12.97
C GLU A 70 8.30 -3.93 13.50
N PHE A 71 7.35 -4.34 12.67
CA PHE A 71 5.94 -4.39 13.05
C PHE A 71 5.46 -5.84 13.14
N THR A 72 4.51 -6.04 14.03
CA THR A 72 3.82 -7.30 14.29
C THR A 72 2.30 -7.14 14.13
N MET A 73 1.55 -8.25 14.19
CA MET A 73 0.09 -8.19 14.21
C MET A 73 -0.45 -7.51 15.48
N LYS A 74 0.31 -7.53 16.57
CA LYS A 74 -0.06 -6.85 17.82
C LYS A 74 -0.06 -5.33 17.61
N ASP A 75 0.94 -4.77 16.93
CA ASP A 75 0.97 -3.34 16.62
C ASP A 75 -0.25 -2.90 15.79
N LEU A 76 -0.68 -3.73 14.84
CA LEU A 76 -1.90 -3.46 14.07
C LEU A 76 -3.17 -3.54 14.94
N LEU A 77 -3.20 -4.41 15.94
CA LEU A 77 -4.33 -4.55 16.85
C LEU A 77 -4.40 -3.35 17.79
N ASP A 78 -3.28 -3.01 18.43
CA ASP A 78 -3.16 -1.92 19.39
C ASP A 78 -3.50 -0.56 18.76
N ASN A 79 -3.27 -0.40 17.44
CA ASN A 79 -3.58 0.81 16.67
C ASN A 79 -4.95 0.79 15.95
N ASN A 80 -5.82 -0.18 16.26
CA ASN A 80 -7.14 -0.36 15.65
C ASN A 80 -7.12 -0.55 14.11
N LEU A 81 -6.02 -1.09 13.58
CA LEU A 81 -5.82 -1.35 12.14
C LEU A 81 -6.28 -2.76 11.74
N THR A 82 -6.78 -3.56 12.67
CA THR A 82 -7.37 -4.88 12.42
C THR A 82 -8.47 -5.19 13.44
N LEU A 83 -9.35 -6.15 13.14
CA LEU A 83 -10.40 -6.68 14.04
C LEU A 83 -11.42 -5.66 14.61
N THR A 84 -11.44 -4.42 14.08
CA THR A 84 -12.44 -3.40 14.42
C THR A 84 -13.25 -3.01 13.19
N ASN A 85 -14.47 -2.50 13.41
CA ASN A 85 -15.38 -2.06 12.34
C ASN A 85 -14.76 -0.96 11.47
N ASP A 86 -13.94 -0.08 12.07
CA ASP A 86 -13.32 1.04 11.35
C ASP A 86 -11.93 0.69 10.77
N SER A 87 -11.38 -0.50 11.07
CA SER A 87 -10.03 -0.88 10.67
C SER A 87 -9.75 -0.74 9.18
N ARG A 88 -10.77 -0.97 8.33
CA ARG A 88 -10.64 -0.79 6.88
C ARG A 88 -10.34 0.66 6.50
N LYS A 89 -11.10 1.63 7.04
CA LYS A 89 -10.92 3.05 6.75
C LYS A 89 -9.61 3.57 7.33
N ARG A 90 -9.23 3.11 8.53
CA ARG A 90 -7.95 3.45 9.15
C ARG A 90 -6.75 2.95 8.32
N ARG A 91 -6.79 1.70 7.82
CA ARG A 91 -5.74 1.19 6.92
C ARG A 91 -5.65 1.94 5.60
N GLU A 92 -6.78 2.41 5.07
CA GLU A 92 -6.81 3.24 3.87
C GLU A 92 -6.09 4.58 4.12
N LYS A 93 -6.51 5.32 5.15
CA LYS A 93 -5.85 6.57 5.55
C LYS A 93 -4.36 6.39 5.84
N LEU A 94 -3.99 5.36 6.60
CA LEU A 94 -2.59 5.07 6.90
C LEU A 94 -1.78 4.79 5.64
N GLY A 95 -2.34 3.99 4.72
CA GLY A 95 -1.71 3.65 3.45
C GLY A 95 -1.48 4.88 2.56
N ASP A 96 -2.41 5.83 2.58
CA ASP A 96 -2.31 7.09 1.86
C ASP A 96 -1.25 8.00 2.50
N ILE A 97 -1.26 8.18 3.83
CA ILE A 97 -0.29 9.00 4.56
C ILE A 97 1.14 8.49 4.37
N LEU A 98 1.35 7.18 4.45
CA LEU A 98 2.67 6.56 4.27
C LEU A 98 3.04 6.36 2.79
N SER A 99 2.14 6.67 1.84
CA SER A 99 2.33 6.40 0.41
C SER A 99 2.65 4.94 0.08
N ILE A 100 2.10 4.00 0.86
CA ILE A 100 2.28 2.55 0.68
C ILE A 100 1.04 1.88 0.07
N GLY A 101 -0.06 2.62 -0.09
CA GLY A 101 -1.30 2.16 -0.70
C GLY A 101 -2.19 1.29 0.20
N TYR A 102 -3.35 0.89 -0.32
CA TYR A 102 -4.36 0.14 0.43
C TYR A 102 -4.13 -1.37 0.42
N PHE A 103 -4.15 -1.97 1.62
CA PHE A 103 -3.97 -3.40 1.83
C PHE A 103 -4.84 -3.94 2.97
N ASN A 104 -5.05 -5.26 2.99
CA ASN A 104 -5.59 -5.93 4.19
C ASN A 104 -4.53 -5.98 5.30
N SER A 105 -4.92 -6.33 6.54
CA SER A 105 -4.02 -6.27 7.70
C SER A 105 -2.70 -7.06 7.49
N LYS A 106 -2.77 -8.29 6.98
CA LYS A 106 -1.59 -9.13 6.74
C LYS A 106 -0.65 -8.55 5.67
N GLN A 107 -1.23 -7.98 4.62
CA GLN A 107 -0.47 -7.36 3.53
C GLN A 107 0.14 -6.02 3.98
N LEU A 108 -0.61 -5.22 4.74
CA LEU A 108 -0.12 -3.98 5.32
C LEU A 108 1.08 -4.24 6.23
N LEU A 109 0.97 -5.23 7.12
CA LEU A 109 2.09 -5.66 7.98
C LEU A 109 3.35 -5.97 7.16
N SER A 110 3.18 -6.78 6.12
CA SER A 110 4.29 -7.11 5.22
C SER A 110 4.86 -5.88 4.53
N LYS A 111 4.03 -4.88 4.18
CA LYS A 111 4.49 -3.63 3.55
C LYS A 111 5.21 -2.69 4.49
N LEU A 112 4.73 -2.51 5.71
CA LEU A 112 5.43 -1.71 6.73
C LEU A 112 6.86 -2.23 6.94
N ASN A 113 7.00 -3.54 7.11
CA ASN A 113 8.29 -4.19 7.29
C ASN A 113 9.16 -4.15 6.02
N SER A 114 8.61 -4.50 4.86
CA SER A 114 9.39 -4.59 3.61
C SER A 114 9.83 -3.24 3.06
N PHE A 115 9.05 -2.18 3.24
CA PHE A 115 9.46 -0.82 2.87
C PHE A 115 10.36 -0.17 3.93
N GLY A 116 10.49 -0.80 5.09
CA GLY A 116 11.36 -0.34 6.15
C GLY A 116 10.88 0.95 6.80
N ILE A 117 9.55 1.12 6.90
CA ILE A 117 8.93 2.22 7.64
C ILE A 117 9.47 2.20 9.08
N SER A 118 9.84 3.35 9.61
CA SER A 118 10.29 3.47 11.00
C SER A 118 9.10 3.50 11.96
N ARG A 119 9.32 3.11 13.22
CA ARG A 119 8.33 3.28 14.31
C ARG A 119 7.84 4.74 14.38
N GLU A 120 8.75 5.70 14.32
CA GLU A 120 8.42 7.13 14.38
C GLU A 120 7.53 7.58 13.22
N GLU A 121 7.84 7.19 11.98
CA GLU A 121 6.98 7.51 10.82
C GLU A 121 5.59 6.89 10.95
N PHE A 122 5.53 5.64 11.43
CA PHE A 122 4.27 4.95 11.65
C PHE A 122 3.43 5.63 12.74
N GLU A 123 4.00 5.96 13.88
CA GLU A 123 3.32 6.63 14.99
C GLU A 123 2.78 8.00 14.56
N LYS A 124 3.62 8.83 13.92
CA LYS A 124 3.21 10.12 13.35
C LYS A 124 2.10 9.98 12.31
N ALA A 125 2.10 8.88 11.55
CA ALA A 125 1.04 8.62 10.58
C ALA A 125 -0.26 8.19 11.27
N VAL A 126 -0.18 7.37 12.32
CA VAL A 126 -1.35 6.92 13.11
C VAL A 126 -2.02 8.09 13.83
N GLU A 127 -1.26 9.03 14.39
CA GLU A 127 -1.77 10.25 15.04
C GLU A 127 -2.63 11.11 14.09
N LYS A 128 -2.38 11.02 12.78
CA LYS A 128 -3.09 11.80 11.75
C LYS A 128 -4.35 11.11 11.20
N ILE A 129 -4.68 9.89 11.65
CA ILE A 129 -5.83 9.09 11.17
C ILE A 129 -7.13 9.51 11.85
#